data_AF-A0A2H9QDV9-F1
#
_entry.id   AF-A0A2H9QDV9-F1
#
_cell.length_a   1.000
_cell.length_b   1.000
_cell.length_c   1.000
_cell.angle_alpha   90.00
_cell.angle_beta   90.00
_cell.angle_gamma   90.00
#
_symmetry.space_group_name_H-M   'P 1'
#
loop_
_entity.id
_entity.type
_entity.pdbx_description
1 polymer ?
#
loop_
_entity_poly.entity_id
_entity_poly.type
_entity_poly.pdbx_seq_one_letter_code
_entity_poly.pdbx_strand_id
1 'polypeptide(L)'
;MLKLDIKKAITEIKKKNAKTVILQLPEGLKGKTLEIIERIEGKTKAKVIAVMDPVWGACDLAETEMKEFNADLLIHLGHAKYTDSKIKVVYVPLEYSVKEINLDKIQRMLENEKIKKVGLLCAVQFYNILKEIEKGLKKKKFTVLLEKGGEKIDCKGQVLGCDQSSAVKIEKKVDGFL
;
A
#
# COMPACT_ATOMS: atom_id res chain seq x y z
N MET A 1 -6.95 0.56 -13.23
CA MET A 1 -8.06 -0.02 -12.46
C MET A 1 -7.52 -0.51 -11.12
N LEU A 2 -8.29 -0.40 -10.03
CA LEU A 2 -7.89 -0.96 -8.74
C LEU A 2 -7.93 -2.49 -8.81
N LYS A 3 -6.85 -3.17 -8.43
CA LYS A 3 -6.81 -4.63 -8.38
C LYS A 3 -7.14 -5.11 -6.97
N LEU A 4 -8.35 -5.61 -6.76
CA LEU A 4 -8.77 -6.24 -5.49
C LEU A 4 -8.19 -7.67 -5.38
N ASP A 5 -6.92 -7.75 -5.00
CA ASP A 5 -6.21 -9.02 -4.79
C ASP A 5 -6.14 -9.40 -3.31
N ILE A 6 -7.01 -10.33 -2.91
CA ILE A 6 -7.09 -10.84 -1.52
C ILE A 6 -6.36 -12.17 -1.33
N LYS A 7 -5.55 -12.62 -2.32
CA LYS A 7 -4.81 -13.89 -2.21
C LYS A 7 -3.91 -13.93 -0.98
N LYS A 8 -3.24 -12.81 -0.68
CA LYS A 8 -2.37 -12.67 0.50
C LYS A 8 -3.16 -12.90 1.80
N ALA A 9 -4.35 -12.31 1.93
CA ALA A 9 -5.21 -12.52 3.10
C ALA A 9 -5.53 -14.00 3.28
N ILE A 10 -6.02 -14.67 2.23
CA ILE A 10 -6.39 -16.08 2.27
C ILE A 10 -5.20 -16.97 2.65
N THR A 11 -4.03 -16.74 2.03
CA THR A 11 -2.81 -17.51 2.32
C THR A 11 -2.39 -17.34 3.77
N GLU A 12 -2.38 -16.12 4.30
CA GLU A 12 -1.96 -15.87 5.68
C GLU A 12 -2.96 -16.39 6.71
N ILE A 13 -4.27 -16.32 6.44
CA ILE A 13 -5.31 -16.93 7.28
C ILE A 13 -5.06 -18.44 7.41
N LYS A 14 -4.84 -19.14 6.29
CA LYS A 14 -4.54 -20.58 6.28
C LYS A 14 -3.26 -20.89 7.03
N LYS A 15 -2.18 -20.17 6.72
CA LYS A 15 -0.87 -20.37 7.33
C LYS A 15 -0.91 -20.23 8.85
N LYS A 16 -1.72 -19.30 9.35
CA LYS A 16 -1.89 -19.04 10.78
C LYS A 16 -2.98 -19.88 11.44
N ASN A 17 -3.71 -20.71 10.67
CA ASN A 17 -4.89 -21.44 11.12
C ASN A 17 -5.89 -20.56 11.89
N ALA A 18 -6.07 -19.31 11.45
CA ALA A 18 -6.96 -18.35 12.10
C ALA A 18 -8.42 -18.81 11.95
N LYS A 19 -9.16 -18.82 13.06
CA LYS A 19 -10.57 -19.23 13.14
C LYS A 19 -11.51 -18.03 13.15
N THR A 20 -11.12 -16.95 13.82
CA THR A 20 -11.87 -15.69 13.83
C THR A 20 -11.00 -14.58 13.29
N VAL A 21 -11.47 -13.92 12.22
CA VAL A 21 -10.72 -12.91 11.49
C VAL A 21 -11.49 -11.61 11.50
N ILE A 22 -10.84 -10.52 11.92
CA ILE A 22 -11.35 -9.17 11.71
C ILE A 22 -10.92 -8.70 10.32
N LEU A 23 -11.87 -8.19 9.55
CA LEU A 23 -11.65 -7.57 8.24
C LEU A 23 -11.85 -6.06 8.38
N GLN A 24 -10.78 -5.31 8.16
CA GLN A 24 -10.80 -3.85 8.19
C GLN A 24 -10.59 -3.32 6.76
N LEU A 25 -11.50 -2.44 6.32
CA LEU A 25 -11.64 -2.00 4.94
C LEU A 25 -11.60 -0.47 4.84
N PRO A 26 -10.95 0.10 3.82
CA PRO A 26 -11.10 1.52 3.53
C PRO A 26 -12.49 1.82 2.97
N GLU A 27 -12.93 3.06 3.10
CA GLU A 27 -14.28 3.51 2.70
C GLU A 27 -14.66 3.09 1.27
N GLY A 28 -13.75 3.27 0.31
CA GLY A 28 -13.97 2.92 -1.09
C GLY A 28 -14.17 1.43 -1.38
N LEU A 29 -13.99 0.55 -0.38
CA LEU A 29 -14.26 -0.89 -0.49
C LEU A 29 -15.45 -1.37 0.33
N LYS A 30 -16.08 -0.52 1.15
CA LYS A 30 -17.20 -0.95 2.00
C LYS A 30 -18.39 -1.49 1.20
N GLY A 31 -18.64 -0.96 0.00
CA GLY A 31 -19.64 -1.51 -0.93
C GLY A 31 -19.36 -2.93 -1.42
N LYS A 32 -18.13 -3.45 -1.24
CA LYS A 32 -17.71 -4.81 -1.61
C LYS A 32 -17.48 -5.73 -0.40
N THR A 33 -17.88 -5.31 0.80
CA THR A 33 -17.61 -6.04 2.04
C THR A 33 -18.09 -7.49 1.98
N LEU A 34 -19.35 -7.70 1.58
CA LEU A 34 -19.94 -9.05 1.50
C LEU A 34 -19.20 -9.93 0.48
N GLU A 35 -18.89 -9.40 -0.72
CA GLU A 35 -18.09 -10.11 -1.73
C GLU A 35 -16.73 -10.56 -1.17
N ILE A 36 -16.06 -9.69 -0.41
CA ILE A 36 -14.74 -10.00 0.16
C ILE A 36 -14.87 -11.08 1.24
N ILE A 37 -15.87 -10.97 2.13
CA ILE A 37 -16.15 -11.97 3.17
C ILE A 37 -16.41 -13.33 2.53
N GLU A 38 -17.35 -13.42 1.59
CA GLU A 38 -17.71 -14.67 0.90
C GLU A 38 -16.50 -15.32 0.22
N ARG A 39 -15.63 -14.52 -0.41
CA ARG A 39 -14.42 -15.04 -1.06
C ARG A 39 -13.38 -15.56 -0.07
N ILE A 40 -13.27 -14.96 1.12
CA ILE A 40 -12.36 -15.41 2.18
C ILE A 40 -12.91 -16.67 2.84
N GLU A 41 -14.17 -16.64 3.28
CA GLU A 41 -14.83 -17.75 3.96
C GLU A 41 -14.99 -18.96 3.03
N GLY A 42 -15.34 -18.76 1.76
CA GLY A 42 -15.40 -19.84 0.77
C GLY A 42 -14.06 -20.52 0.47
N LYS A 43 -12.94 -19.95 0.91
CA LYS A 43 -11.59 -20.50 0.71
C LYS A 43 -10.87 -20.84 2.00
N THR A 44 -11.45 -20.56 3.16
CA THR A 44 -10.84 -20.80 4.48
C THR A 44 -11.88 -21.42 5.42
N LYS A 45 -11.48 -21.75 6.65
CA LYS A 45 -12.44 -22.17 7.70
C LYS A 45 -12.69 -21.05 8.72
N ALA A 46 -12.21 -19.84 8.42
CA ALA A 46 -12.32 -18.71 9.32
C ALA A 46 -13.72 -18.10 9.22
N LYS A 47 -14.26 -17.68 10.36
CA LYS A 47 -15.37 -16.72 10.44
C LYS A 47 -14.78 -15.32 10.27
N VAL A 48 -15.31 -14.54 9.34
CA VAL A 48 -14.86 -13.18 9.07
C VAL A 48 -15.87 -12.18 9.61
N ILE A 49 -15.39 -11.20 10.38
CA ILE A 49 -16.20 -10.11 10.93
C ILE A 49 -15.64 -8.81 10.37
N ALA A 50 -16.44 -8.06 9.62
CA ALA A 50 -16.03 -6.78 9.07
C ALA A 50 -16.27 -5.64 10.06
N VAL A 51 -15.27 -4.76 10.18
CA VAL A 51 -15.39 -3.49 10.92
C VAL A 51 -15.86 -2.43 9.94
N MET A 52 -16.96 -1.76 10.29
CA MET A 52 -17.62 -0.78 9.43
C MET A 52 -17.34 0.67 9.82
N ASP A 53 -16.57 0.88 10.88
CA ASP A 53 -16.07 2.21 11.24
C ASP A 53 -15.17 2.79 10.14
N PRO A 54 -15.04 4.12 10.05
CA PRO A 54 -14.08 4.75 9.14
C PRO A 54 -12.65 4.28 9.43
N VAL A 55 -11.84 4.15 8.37
CA VAL A 55 -10.43 3.74 8.48
C VAL A 55 -9.60 4.65 7.60
N TRP A 56 -8.72 5.42 8.21
CA TRP A 56 -7.94 6.46 7.53
C TRP A 56 -6.54 6.01 7.11
N GLY A 57 -6.04 4.91 7.65
CA GLY A 57 -4.71 4.40 7.34
C GLY A 57 -4.29 3.22 8.20
N ALA A 58 -3.05 2.76 7.99
CA ALA A 58 -2.43 1.73 8.81
C ALA A 58 -2.05 2.19 10.24
N CYS A 59 -2.26 3.47 10.56
CA CYS A 59 -2.16 4.00 11.92
C CYS A 59 -3.44 3.78 12.75
N ASP A 60 -4.53 3.37 12.11
CA ASP A 60 -5.87 3.23 12.70
C ASP A 60 -6.31 1.77 12.61
N LEU A 61 -5.74 0.92 13.47
CA LEU A 61 -5.97 -0.52 13.48
C LEU A 61 -7.14 -0.88 14.39
N ALA A 62 -7.94 -1.86 13.98
CA ALA A 62 -9.08 -2.40 14.73
C ALA A 62 -8.65 -3.22 15.98
N GLU A 63 -7.88 -2.62 16.90
CA GLU A 63 -7.36 -3.30 18.09
C GLU A 63 -8.47 -3.63 19.11
N THR A 64 -9.47 -2.76 19.21
CA THR A 64 -10.64 -2.95 20.08
C THR A 64 -11.45 -4.17 19.64
N GLU A 65 -11.81 -4.25 18.36
CA GLU A 65 -12.61 -5.33 17.79
C GLU A 65 -11.86 -6.65 17.86
N MET A 66 -10.54 -6.62 17.60
CA MET A 66 -9.69 -7.80 17.78
C MET A 66 -9.78 -8.36 19.19
N LYS A 67 -9.84 -7.51 20.22
CA LYS A 67 -9.97 -7.91 21.62
C LYS A 67 -11.39 -8.38 21.95
N GLU A 68 -12.40 -7.60 21.58
CA GLU A 68 -13.81 -7.88 21.91
C GLU A 68 -14.31 -9.19 21.30
N PHE A 69 -13.92 -9.48 20.07
CA PHE A 69 -14.29 -10.74 19.39
C PHE A 69 -13.30 -11.87 19.65
N ASN A 70 -12.28 -11.65 20.49
CA ASN A 70 -11.19 -12.60 20.73
C ASN A 70 -10.63 -13.18 19.40
N ALA A 71 -10.38 -12.28 18.45
CA ALA A 71 -10.02 -12.66 17.09
C ALA A 71 -8.54 -13.02 16.96
N ASP A 72 -8.25 -13.95 16.05
CA ASP A 72 -6.91 -14.49 15.86
C ASP A 72 -6.04 -13.59 14.96
N LEU A 73 -6.68 -12.86 14.04
CA LEU A 73 -6.00 -12.14 12.97
C LEU A 73 -6.80 -10.94 12.46
N LEU A 74 -6.12 -9.80 12.29
CA LEU A 74 -6.63 -8.65 11.55
C LEU A 74 -6.14 -8.71 10.10
N ILE A 75 -7.07 -8.68 9.14
CA ILE A 75 -6.79 -8.40 7.73
C ILE A 75 -7.07 -6.92 7.47
N HIS A 76 -6.02 -6.13 7.25
CA HIS A 76 -6.12 -4.70 6.97
C HIS A 76 -5.90 -4.45 5.47
N LEU A 77 -6.98 -4.15 4.73
CA LEU A 77 -6.90 -3.92 3.29
C LEU A 77 -6.54 -2.45 2.96
N GLY A 78 -5.86 -2.24 1.83
CA GLY A 78 -5.64 -0.93 1.24
C GLY A 78 -4.32 -0.27 1.63
N HIS A 79 -3.85 -0.44 2.87
CA HIS A 79 -2.65 0.23 3.37
C HIS A 79 -1.45 -0.73 3.56
N ALA A 80 -0.24 -0.20 3.40
CA ALA A 80 0.99 -0.87 3.82
C ALA A 80 1.26 -0.65 5.31
N LYS A 81 2.07 -1.53 5.90
CA LYS A 81 2.50 -1.41 7.30
C LYS A 81 3.14 -0.03 7.51
N TYR A 82 2.77 0.60 8.62
CA TYR A 82 3.34 1.89 9.05
C TYR A 82 3.89 1.83 10.48
N THR A 83 3.27 1.06 11.37
CA THR A 83 3.78 0.90 12.73
C THR A 83 3.73 -0.56 13.18
N ASP A 84 4.45 -0.86 14.25
CA ASP A 84 4.28 -2.13 14.96
C ASP A 84 3.00 -2.07 15.75
N SER A 85 2.35 -3.23 15.86
CA SER A 85 1.14 -3.40 16.63
C SER A 85 1.29 -4.62 17.53
N LYS A 86 0.58 -4.59 18.65
CA LYS A 86 0.52 -5.70 19.61
C LYS A 86 -0.38 -6.82 19.11
N ILE A 87 -1.27 -6.53 18.17
CA ILE A 87 -2.14 -7.53 17.54
C ILE A 87 -1.48 -8.13 16.30
N LYS A 88 -1.95 -9.31 15.90
CA LYS A 88 -1.51 -9.97 14.67
C LYS A 88 -2.22 -9.32 13.49
N VAL A 89 -1.47 -8.60 12.65
CA VAL A 89 -2.00 -7.91 11.47
C VAL A 89 -1.39 -8.44 10.19
N VAL A 90 -2.21 -8.66 9.18
CA VAL A 90 -1.81 -8.88 7.79
C VAL A 90 -2.24 -7.67 6.98
N TYR A 91 -1.26 -6.87 6.60
CA TYR A 91 -1.46 -5.75 5.68
C TYR A 91 -1.55 -6.25 4.24
N VAL A 92 -2.60 -5.85 3.54
CA VAL A 92 -2.83 -6.15 2.12
C VAL A 92 -2.98 -4.83 1.37
N PRO A 93 -1.86 -4.20 0.98
CA PRO A 93 -1.89 -3.00 0.14
C PRO A 93 -2.64 -3.29 -1.15
N LEU A 94 -3.42 -2.33 -1.61
CA LEU A 94 -4.13 -2.44 -2.88
C LEU A 94 -3.54 -1.44 -3.86
N GLU A 95 -3.21 -1.94 -5.04
CA GLU A 95 -2.49 -1.19 -6.05
C GLU A 95 -3.33 -0.99 -7.30
N TYR A 96 -3.14 0.16 -7.94
CA TYR A 96 -3.64 0.43 -9.27
C TYR A 96 -2.78 -0.25 -10.32
N SER A 97 -3.43 -0.78 -11.35
CA SER A 97 -2.79 -1.12 -12.60
C SER A 97 -3.15 -0.11 -13.68
N VAL A 98 -2.17 0.21 -14.51
CA VAL A 98 -2.35 0.97 -15.75
C VAL A 98 -2.03 0.07 -16.94
N LYS A 99 -2.70 0.28 -18.07
CA LYS A 99 -2.42 -0.48 -19.30
C LYS A 99 -1.07 -0.09 -19.90
N GLU A 100 -0.73 1.19 -19.81
CA GLU A 100 0.45 1.76 -20.41
C GLU A 100 0.91 2.97 -19.59
N ILE A 101 2.23 3.17 -19.54
CA ILE A 101 2.88 4.35 -18.97
C ILE A 101 3.57 5.09 -20.10
N ASN A 102 3.14 6.32 -20.38
CA ASN A 102 3.76 7.14 -21.42
C ASN A 102 5.06 7.78 -20.91
N LEU A 103 6.15 7.01 -20.96
CA LEU A 103 7.48 7.43 -20.50
C LEU A 103 8.05 8.59 -21.34
N ASP A 104 7.67 8.71 -22.61
CA ASP A 104 8.16 9.79 -23.48
C ASP A 104 7.57 11.14 -23.05
N LYS A 105 6.29 11.16 -22.67
CA LYS A 105 5.66 12.35 -22.10
C LYS A 105 6.32 12.75 -20.77
N ILE A 106 6.58 11.79 -19.89
CA ILE A 106 7.26 12.04 -18.61
C ILE A 106 8.67 12.60 -18.86
N GLN A 107 9.44 11.99 -19.77
CA GLN A 107 10.76 12.48 -20.17
C GLN A 107 10.71 13.93 -20.65
N ARG A 108 9.80 14.25 -21.58
CA ARG A 108 9.68 15.61 -22.12
C ARG A 108 9.34 16.63 -21.02
N MET A 109 8.46 16.26 -20.09
CA MET A 109 8.13 17.13 -18.94
C MET A 109 9.37 17.40 -18.08
N LEU A 110 10.15 16.37 -17.75
CA LEU A 110 11.37 16.52 -16.96
C LEU A 110 12.45 17.34 -17.69
N GLU A 111 12.63 17.13 -19.00
CA GLU A 111 13.59 17.87 -19.82
C GLU A 111 13.23 19.36 -19.95
N ASN A 112 11.95 19.68 -20.11
CA ASN A 112 11.47 21.06 -20.18
C ASN A 112 11.77 21.83 -18.88
N GLU A 113 11.64 21.15 -17.73
CA GLU A 113 11.99 21.69 -16.41
C GLU A 113 13.49 21.55 -16.08
N LYS A 114 14.31 21.08 -17.03
CA LYS A 114 15.76 20.86 -16.89
C LYS A 114 16.15 19.92 -15.73
N ILE A 115 15.26 19.00 -15.36
CA ILE A 115 15.47 18.02 -14.29
C ILE A 115 16.25 16.82 -14.87
N LYS A 116 17.42 16.49 -14.31
CA LYS A 116 18.20 15.30 -14.68
C LYS A 116 18.30 14.27 -13.55
N LYS A 117 18.29 14.74 -12.31
CA LYS A 117 18.20 13.95 -11.07
C LYS A 117 16.78 14.01 -10.54
N VAL A 118 16.04 12.91 -10.66
CA VAL A 118 14.62 12.84 -10.32
C VAL A 118 14.45 12.10 -9.01
N GLY A 119 13.77 12.71 -8.05
CA GLY A 119 13.24 12.00 -6.88
C GLY A 119 11.87 11.42 -7.21
N LEU A 120 11.68 10.11 -7.07
CA LEU A 120 10.35 9.50 -7.31
C LEU A 120 9.62 9.28 -5.99
N LEU A 121 8.39 9.78 -5.92
CA LEU A 121 7.51 9.65 -4.78
C LEU A 121 6.15 9.08 -5.19
N CYS A 122 5.49 8.33 -4.32
CA CYS A 122 4.11 7.89 -4.57
C CYS A 122 3.35 7.56 -3.28
N ALA A 123 2.02 7.55 -3.37
CA ALA A 123 1.20 6.82 -2.41
C ALA A 123 1.33 5.30 -2.65
N VAL A 124 1.09 4.48 -1.62
CA VAL A 124 1.23 3.01 -1.71
C VAL A 124 0.48 2.38 -2.89
N GLN A 125 -0.67 2.96 -3.27
CA GLN A 125 -1.52 2.46 -4.35
C GLN A 125 -0.86 2.53 -5.73
N PHE A 126 0.17 3.34 -5.92
CA PHE A 126 0.89 3.50 -7.19
C PHE A 126 2.28 2.84 -7.18
N TYR A 127 2.61 2.04 -6.15
CA TYR A 127 3.97 1.55 -5.96
C TYR A 127 4.52 0.69 -7.10
N ASN A 128 3.71 -0.22 -7.67
CA ASN A 128 4.12 -0.98 -8.85
C ASN A 128 4.37 -0.08 -10.08
N ILE A 129 3.54 0.95 -10.27
CA ILE A 129 3.69 1.92 -11.35
C ILE A 129 4.97 2.74 -11.16
N LEU A 130 5.27 3.16 -9.93
CA LEU A 130 6.50 3.87 -9.59
C LEU A 130 7.75 3.06 -9.98
N LYS A 131 7.75 1.75 -9.72
CA LYS A 131 8.85 0.85 -10.10
C LYS A 131 9.02 0.72 -11.62
N GLU A 132 7.94 0.80 -12.38
CA GLU A 132 8.00 0.80 -13.84
C GLU A 132 8.55 2.13 -14.38
N ILE A 133 8.12 3.26 -13.81
CA ILE A 133 8.64 4.60 -14.12
C ILE A 133 10.13 4.68 -13.79
N GLU A 134 10.56 4.21 -12.62
CA GLU A 134 11.96 4.16 -12.21
C GLU A 134 12.83 3.45 -13.26
N LYS A 135 12.42 2.25 -13.66
CA LYS A 135 13.13 1.45 -14.68
C LYS A 135 13.16 2.19 -16.02
N GLY A 136 12.05 2.80 -16.42
CA GLY A 136 11.93 3.55 -17.67
C GLY A 136 12.86 4.77 -17.72
N LEU A 137 12.87 5.58 -16.67
CA LEU A 137 13.69 6.78 -16.57
C LEU A 137 15.19 6.45 -16.49
N LYS A 138 15.57 5.40 -15.76
CA LYS A 138 16.96 4.91 -15.74
C LYS A 138 17.45 4.53 -17.14
N LYS A 139 16.62 3.83 -17.94
CA LYS A 139 16.95 3.50 -19.35
C LYS A 139 17.12 4.75 -20.22
N LYS A 140 16.39 5.81 -19.92
CA LYS A 140 16.49 7.13 -20.59
C LYS A 140 17.61 8.02 -20.02
N LYS A 141 18.52 7.45 -19.21
CA LYS A 141 19.72 8.10 -18.65
C LYS A 141 19.43 9.21 -17.61
N PHE A 142 18.24 9.23 -17.02
CA PHE A 142 17.99 10.04 -15.83
C PHE A 142 18.66 9.40 -14.61
N THR A 143 19.13 10.23 -13.69
CA THR A 143 19.56 9.77 -12.37
C THR A 143 18.32 9.71 -11.49
N VAL A 144 17.90 8.53 -11.06
CA VAL A 144 16.65 8.36 -10.31
C VAL A 144 16.95 7.99 -8.86
N LEU A 145 16.43 8.76 -7.92
CA LEU A 145 16.61 8.57 -6.48
C LEU A 145 15.28 8.21 -5.82
N LEU A 146 15.30 7.19 -4.97
CA LEU A 146 14.19 6.80 -4.10
C LEU A 146 14.75 6.37 -2.76
N GLU A 147 14.21 6.91 -1.69
CA GLU A 147 14.57 6.50 -0.33
C GLU A 147 13.36 5.97 0.44
N LYS A 148 13.64 5.15 1.45
CA LYS A 148 12.60 4.77 2.41
C LYS A 148 12.26 5.96 3.29
N GLY A 149 10.98 6.07 3.64
CA GLY A 149 10.48 7.02 4.64
C GLY A 149 10.91 6.63 6.05
N GLY A 150 10.04 6.77 7.03
CA GLY A 150 10.27 6.25 8.38
C GLY A 150 10.70 4.78 8.35
N GLU A 151 11.37 4.32 9.41
CA GLU A 151 11.95 2.97 9.51
C GLU A 151 10.96 1.84 9.17
N LYS A 152 9.67 2.10 9.40
CA LYS A 152 8.58 1.15 9.29
C LYS A 152 7.82 1.23 7.96
N ILE A 153 8.23 2.12 7.05
CA ILE A 153 7.71 2.20 5.68
C ILE A 153 8.54 1.26 4.79
N ASP A 154 7.89 0.20 4.29
CA ASP A 154 8.58 -0.84 3.51
C ASP A 154 8.91 -0.40 2.07
N CYS A 155 8.10 0.51 1.50
CA CYS A 155 8.19 0.92 0.11
C CYS A 155 9.09 2.15 -0.07
N LYS A 156 10.11 2.05 -0.93
CA LYS A 156 10.94 3.21 -1.30
C LYS A 156 10.14 4.23 -2.11
N GLY A 157 10.34 5.51 -1.85
CA GLY A 157 9.56 6.59 -2.46
C GLY A 157 8.12 6.69 -1.94
N GLN A 158 7.69 5.83 -1.03
CA GLN A 158 6.36 6.00 -0.44
C GLN A 158 6.34 7.27 0.43
N VAL A 159 5.32 8.10 0.24
CA VAL A 159 4.99 9.25 1.10
C VAL A 159 3.62 9.06 1.72
N LEU A 160 3.44 9.60 2.91
CA LEU A 160 2.18 9.69 3.63
C LEU A 160 1.87 11.17 3.91
N GLY A 161 0.61 11.49 4.21
CA GLY A 161 0.24 12.84 4.63
C GLY A 161 0.99 13.30 5.89
N CYS A 162 1.27 12.37 6.80
CA CYS A 162 1.98 12.61 8.06
C CYS A 162 3.48 12.26 8.03
N ASP A 163 3.99 11.66 6.94
CA ASP A 163 5.40 11.28 6.82
C ASP A 163 5.91 11.52 5.38
N GLN A 164 6.70 12.58 5.23
CA GLN A 164 7.37 12.97 3.97
C GLN A 164 8.89 12.70 4.03
N SER A 165 9.37 11.95 5.02
CA SER A 165 10.80 11.74 5.24
C SER A 165 11.53 11.09 4.06
N SER A 166 10.83 10.30 3.24
CA SER A 166 11.39 9.73 2.00
C SER A 166 11.83 10.81 1.01
N ALA A 167 11.08 11.92 0.93
CA ALA A 167 11.42 13.08 0.11
C ALA A 167 12.55 13.89 0.74
N VAL A 168 12.41 14.24 2.03
CA VAL A 168 13.36 15.10 2.76
C VAL A 168 14.79 14.53 2.72
N LYS A 169 14.95 13.21 2.83
CA LYS A 169 16.28 12.55 2.77
C LYS A 169 17.02 12.76 1.44
N ILE A 170 16.32 13.04 0.35
CA ILE A 170 16.89 13.18 -1.00
C ILE A 170 16.69 14.56 -1.61
N GLU A 171 15.98 15.48 -0.96
CA GLU A 171 15.61 16.80 -1.49
C GLU A 171 16.82 17.59 -2.01
N LYS A 172 17.96 17.53 -1.30
CA LYS A 172 19.20 18.24 -1.69
C LYS A 172 20.02 17.52 -2.76
N LYS A 173 19.60 16.31 -3.16
CA LYS A 173 20.31 15.43 -4.10
C LYS A 173 19.61 15.31 -5.45
N VAL A 174 18.39 15.85 -5.57
CA VAL A 174 17.56 15.80 -6.78
C VAL A 174 17.37 17.21 -7.32
N ASP A 175 17.14 17.31 -8.63
CA ASP A 175 16.80 18.58 -9.29
C ASP A 175 15.30 18.86 -9.18
N GLY A 176 14.49 17.81 -9.00
CA GLY A 176 13.04 17.89 -8.80
C GLY A 176 12.42 16.54 -8.45
N PHE A 177 11.16 16.58 -8.03
CA PHE A 177 10.37 15.40 -7.68
C PHE A 177 9.30 15.11 -8.73
N LEU A 178 8.99 13.83 -8.88
CA LEU A 178 7.85 13.30 -9.64
C LEU A 178 7.01 12.39 -8.75
#